data_AF-A0A925C4A0-F1
#
_entry.id   AF-A0A925C4A0-F1
#
_cell.length_a   1.000
_cell.length_b   1.000
_cell.length_c   1.000
_cell.angle_alpha   90.00
_cell.angle_beta   90.00
_cell.angle_gamma   90.00
#
_symmetry.space_group_name_H-M   'P 1'
#
loop_
_entity.id
_entity.type
_entity.pdbx_description
1 polymer ?
#
loop_
_entity_poly.entity_id
_entity_poly.type
_entity_poly.pdbx_seq_one_letter_code
_entity_poly.pdbx_strand_id
1 'polypeptide(L)' 'MQMPREIGTFHIIGIGGIGMSAIAEILLAKGYSVQGSDQKDSANVRR' A
#
# COMPACT_ATOMS: atom_id res chain seq x y z
N MET A 1 -20.57 0.83 -7.31
CA MET A 1 -19.56 -0.24 -7.28
C MET A 1 -19.43 -0.69 -5.84
N GLN A 2 -19.82 -1.93 -5.54
CA GLN A 2 -19.73 -2.49 -4.19
C GLN A 2 -18.39 -3.21 -4.06
N MET A 3 -17.62 -2.88 -3.03
CA MET A 3 -16.34 -3.52 -2.80
C MET A 3 -16.57 -5.01 -2.46
N PRO A 4 -15.69 -5.92 -2.93
CA PRO A 4 -15.77 -7.34 -2.61
C PRO A 4 -15.82 -7.55 -1.09
N ARG A 5 -16.59 -8.56 -0.63
CA ARG A 5 -16.71 -8.88 0.81
C ARG A 5 -15.38 -9.34 1.42
N GLU A 6 -14.52 -9.93 0.62
CA GLU A 6 -13.15 -10.29 0.98
C GLU A 6 -12.19 -9.52 0.08
N ILE A 7 -11.68 -8.40 0.61
CA ILE A 7 -10.59 -7.67 -0.03
C ILE A 7 -9.29 -8.37 0.40
N GLY A 8 -8.59 -8.95 -0.59
CA GLY A 8 -7.24 -9.47 -0.38
C GLY A 8 -6.21 -8.37 -0.15
N THR A 9 -4.93 -8.69 -0.29
CA THR A 9 -3.86 -7.71 -0.11
C THR A 9 -3.85 -6.64 -1.22
N PHE A 10 -3.83 -5.36 -0.85
CA PHE A 10 -3.62 -4.26 -1.79
C PHE A 10 -2.16 -4.26 -2.28
N HIS A 11 -1.96 -4.27 -3.60
CA HIS A 11 -0.64 -4.08 -4.19
C HIS A 11 -0.52 -2.66 -4.74
N ILE A 12 0.39 -1.86 -4.20
CA ILE A 12 0.63 -0.48 -4.61
C ILE A 12 1.91 -0.39 -5.46
N ILE A 13 1.77 0.09 -6.69
CA ILE A 13 2.90 0.35 -7.61
C ILE A 13 3.43 1.77 -7.34
N GLY A 14 4.74 1.92 -7.17
CA GLY A 14 5.36 3.18 -6.79
C GLY A 14 5.19 3.51 -5.30
N ILE A 15 5.12 2.49 -4.44
CA ILE A 15 4.83 2.64 -3.00
C ILE A 15 5.86 3.49 -2.25
N GLY A 16 7.09 3.64 -2.79
CA GLY A 16 8.14 4.45 -2.21
C GLY A 16 7.92 5.96 -2.34
N GLY A 17 7.05 6.39 -3.26
CA GLY A 17 6.67 7.80 -3.41
C GLY A 17 5.82 8.29 -2.22
N ILE A 18 6.06 9.52 -1.76
CA ILE A 18 5.43 10.10 -0.56
C ILE A 18 3.90 9.98 -0.53
N GLY A 19 3.23 10.19 -1.67
CA GLY A 19 1.77 10.08 -1.75
C GLY A 19 1.28 8.63 -1.63
N MET A 20 1.98 7.69 -2.26
CA MET A 20 1.60 6.28 -2.22
C MET A 20 1.90 5.64 -0.87
N SER A 21 2.99 6.05 -0.21
CA SER A 21 3.28 5.66 1.17
C SER A 21 2.19 6.13 2.13
N ALA A 22 1.69 7.36 1.99
CA ALA A 22 0.60 7.87 2.84
C ALA A 22 -0.71 7.08 2.65
N ILE A 23 -1.05 6.69 1.41
CA ILE A 23 -2.21 5.85 1.14
C ILE A 23 -2.03 4.46 1.75
N ALA A 24 -0.84 3.86 1.60
CA ALA A 24 -0.51 2.57 2.21
C ALA A 24 -0.70 2.60 3.73
N GLU A 25 -0.26 3.66 4.38
CA GLU A 25 -0.35 3.85 5.84
C GLU A 25 -1.83 3.95 6.30
N ILE A 26 -2.68 4.65 5.54
CA ILE A 26 -4.12 4.72 5.82
C ILE A 26 -4.79 3.36 5.67
N LEU A 27 -4.42 2.58 4.64
CA LEU A 27 -4.97 1.25 4.41
C LEU A 27 -4.56 0.28 5.52
N LEU A 28 -3.29 0.31 5.93
CA LEU A 28 -2.80 -0.46 7.07
C LEU A 28 -3.53 -0.08 8.37
N ALA A 29 -3.71 1.21 8.63
CA ALA A 29 -4.45 1.70 9.81
C ALA A 29 -5.92 1.27 9.82
N LYS A 30 -6.51 0.98 8.65
CA LYS A 30 -7.86 0.43 8.51
C LYS A 30 -7.92 -1.10 8.61
N GLY A 31 -6.79 -1.76 8.84
CA GLY A 31 -6.68 -3.22 8.98
C GLY A 31 -6.58 -3.97 7.66
N TYR A 32 -6.31 -3.28 6.55
CA TYR A 32 -6.07 -3.93 5.26
C TYR A 32 -4.60 -4.35 5.14
N SER A 33 -4.38 -5.51 4.53
CA SER A 33 -3.03 -5.94 4.14
C SER A 33 -2.56 -5.14 2.93
N VAL A 34 -1.34 -4.61 2.99
CA VAL A 34 -0.72 -3.86 1.90
C VAL A 34 0.64 -4.46 1.56
N GLN A 35 0.91 -4.55 0.26
CA GLN A 35 2.22 -4.84 -0.31
C GLN A 35 2.48 -3.82 -1.44
N GLY A 36 3.70 -3.74 -1.94
CA GLY A 36 3.96 -2.88 -3.07
C GLY A 36 5.29 -3.12 -3.76
N SER A 37 5.47 -2.42 -4.86
CA SER A 37 6.69 -2.42 -5.66
C SER A 37 7.11 -0.99 -5.96
N ASP A 38 8.40 -0.78 -6.13
CA ASP A 38 8.97 0.48 -6.60
C ASP A 38 10.22 0.18 -7.44
N GLN A 39 10.60 1.10 -8.32
CA GLN A 39 11.77 0.93 -9.18
C GLN A 39 13.07 1.06 -8.38
N LYS A 40 13.05 1.84 -7.29
CA LYS A 40 14.20 2.02 -6.40
C LYS A 40 13.80 1.63 -4.98
N ASP A 41 14.75 1.02 -4.28
CA ASP A 41 14.63 0.88 -2.83
C ASP A 41 14.48 2.26 -2.19
N SER A 42 13.47 2.42 -1.35
CA SER A 42 13.28 3.63 -0.56
C SER A 42 13.22 3.27 0.92
N ALA A 43 13.59 4.21 1.79
CA ALA A 43 13.46 4.03 3.24
C ALA A 43 12.00 3.75 3.66
N ASN A 44 11.02 4.19 2.86
CA ASN A 44 9.60 3.97 3.08
C ASN A 44 9.15 2.54 2.75
N VAL A 45 9.86 1.84 1.86
CA VAL A 45 9.54 0.45 1.45
C VAL A 45 10.05 -0.57 2.47
N ARG A 46 11.08 -0.24 3.26
CA ARG A 46 11.75 -1.16 4.20
C ARG A 46 11.28 -1.05 5.66
N ARG A 47 10.21 -0.29 5.93
CA ARG A 47 9.69 -0.05 7.28
C ARG A 47 8.68 -1.10 7.73
#